data_AF-A0A914YZZ4-F1
#
_entry.id   AF-A0A914YZZ4-F1
#
_cell.length_a   1.000
_cell.length_b   1.000
_cell.length_c   1.000
_cell.angle_alpha   90.00
_cell.angle_beta   90.00
_cell.angle_gamma   90.00
#
_symmetry.space_group_name_H-M   'P 1'
#
loop_
_entity.id
_entity.type
_entity.pdbx_description
1 polymer ?
#
loop_
_entity_poly.entity_id
_entity_poly.type
_entity_poly.pdbx_seq_one_letter_code
_entity_poly.pdbx_strand_id
1 'polypeptide(L)'
;MASARRVISVIEKAKLVCWVEETNSVAMAARRYRAEFGHPAPKLETIKKLHQQFMETGSVTSGSYSPSQSATMAQLSSVRSFYEPRL
;
A
#
# COMPACT_ATOMS: atom_id res chain seq x y z
N MET A 1 21.88 -14.48 -14.80
CA MET A 1 20.59 -14.90 -14.21
C MET A 1 19.71 -13.67 -14.04
N ALA A 2 18.70 -13.47 -14.89
CA ALA A 2 17.76 -12.36 -14.74
C ALA A 2 16.88 -12.63 -13.52
N SER A 3 17.12 -11.90 -12.41
CA SER A 3 16.27 -11.98 -11.22
C SER A 3 14.94 -11.30 -11.55
N ALA A 4 13.91 -12.10 -11.83
CA ALA A 4 12.56 -11.61 -12.05
C ALA A 4 12.14 -10.78 -10.82
N ARG A 5 12.01 -9.47 -11.01
CA ARG A 5 11.70 -8.51 -9.93
C ARG A 5 10.25 -8.75 -9.52
N ARG A 6 10.06 -9.57 -8.49
CA ARG A 6 8.73 -9.94 -8.02
C ARG A 6 7.98 -8.70 -7.53
N VAL A 7 6.78 -8.51 -8.04
CA VAL A 7 5.89 -7.45 -7.60
C VAL A 7 5.27 -7.87 -6.27
N ILE A 8 5.48 -7.04 -5.24
CA ILE A 8 4.89 -7.26 -3.92
C ILE A 8 3.43 -6.83 -3.98
N SER A 9 2.51 -7.73 -3.65
CA SER A 9 1.08 -7.46 -3.61
C SER A 9 0.72 -6.45 -2.51
N VAL A 10 -0.46 -5.87 -2.61
CA VAL A 10 -0.96 -4.89 -1.63
C VAL A 10 -1.11 -5.52 -0.24
N ILE A 11 -1.58 -6.76 -0.17
CA ILE A 11 -1.75 -7.50 1.09
C ILE A 11 -0.40 -7.74 1.77
N GLU A 12 0.61 -8.14 0.99
CA GLU A 12 1.98 -8.31 1.48
C GLU A 12 2.56 -7.00 2.04
N LYS A 13 2.33 -5.88 1.35
CA LYS A 13 2.75 -4.55 1.82
C LYS A 13 2.04 -4.16 3.13
N ALA A 14 0.74 -4.38 3.22
CA ALA A 14 -0.04 -4.10 4.42
C ALA A 14 0.47 -4.90 5.63
N LYS A 15 0.69 -6.21 5.46
CA LYS A 15 1.23 -7.07 6.53
C LYS A 15 2.63 -6.63 6.95
N LEU A 16 3.50 -6.28 5.99
CA LEU A 16 4.85 -5.80 6.30
C LEU A 16 4.82 -4.56 7.19
N VAL A 17 3.99 -3.56 6.87
CA VAL A 17 3.85 -2.35 7.69
C VAL A 17 3.31 -2.68 9.08
N CYS A 18 2.28 -3.53 9.17
CA CYS A 18 1.72 -3.98 10.45
C CYS A 18 2.79 -4.64 11.34
N TRP A 19 3.60 -5.53 10.78
CA TRP A 19 4.67 -6.18 11.54
C TRP A 19 5.81 -5.24 11.92
N VAL A 20 6.11 -4.22 11.11
CA VAL A 20 7.11 -3.20 11.49
C VAL A 20 6.63 -2.43 12.72
N GLU A 21 5.36 -2.03 12.77
CA GLU A 21 4.76 -1.37 13.93
C GLU A 21 4.73 -2.29 15.16
N GLU A 22 4.29 -3.54 15.00
CA GLU A 22 4.22 -4.50 16.12
C GLU A 22 5.60 -4.81 16.72
N THR A 23 6.62 -4.97 15.87
CA THR A 23 7.95 -5.43 16.31
C THR A 23 8.95 -4.29 16.49
N ASN A 24 8.61 -3.08 16.05
CA ASN A 24 9.52 -1.94 15.91
C ASN A 24 10.83 -2.29 15.16
N SER A 25 10.81 -3.33 14.31
CA SER A 25 12.01 -3.87 13.67
C SER A 25 11.75 -4.38 12.26
N VAL A 26 12.35 -3.70 11.28
CA VAL A 26 12.30 -4.07 9.86
C VAL A 26 12.89 -5.46 9.60
N ALA A 27 13.92 -5.84 10.35
CA ALA A 27 14.55 -7.16 10.23
C ALA A 27 13.61 -8.28 10.72
N MET A 28 12.86 -8.04 11.79
CA MET A 28 11.86 -8.99 12.30
C MET A 28 10.67 -9.11 11.34
N ALA A 29 10.16 -7.99 10.83
CA ALA A 29 9.11 -7.99 9.81
C ALA A 29 9.52 -8.78 8.55
N ALA A 30 10.77 -8.62 8.08
CA ALA A 30 11.29 -9.40 6.96
C ALA A 30 11.40 -10.90 7.26
N ARG A 31 11.72 -11.30 8.50
CA ARG A 31 11.73 -12.71 8.91
C ARG A 31 10.31 -13.29 8.93
N ARG A 32 9.34 -12.57 9.51
CA ARG A 32 7.92 -12.97 9.50
C ARG A 32 7.37 -13.09 8.08
N TYR A 33 7.73 -12.17 7.20
CA TYR A 33 7.34 -12.24 5.79
C TYR A 33 7.80 -13.54 5.11
N ARG A 34 9.06 -13.96 5.34
CA ARG A 34 9.56 -15.24 4.80
C ARG A 34 8.80 -16.43 5.38
N ALA A 35 8.47 -16.39 6.67
CA ALA A 35 7.75 -17.47 7.35
C ALA A 35 6.29 -17.59 6.86
N GLU A 36 5.61 -16.46 6.68
CA GLU A 36 4.20 -16.40 6.27
C GLU A 36 4.02 -16.78 4.80
N PHE A 37 4.86 -16.22 3.93
CA PHE A 37 4.64 -16.32 2.50
C PHE A 37 5.57 -17.32 1.81
N GLY A 38 6.60 -17.82 2.48
CA GLY A 38 7.53 -18.79 1.90
C GLY A 38 8.43 -18.23 0.80
N HIS A 39 8.57 -16.90 0.73
CA HIS A 39 9.36 -16.24 -0.32
C HIS A 39 10.37 -15.21 0.19
N PRO A 40 11.39 -14.87 -0.63
CA PRO A 40 12.41 -13.92 -0.23
C PRO A 40 11.78 -12.56 0.06
N ALA A 41 12.02 -12.06 1.27
CA ALA A 41 11.58 -10.74 1.70
C ALA A 41 12.14 -9.64 0.80
N PRO A 42 11.42 -8.52 0.67
CA PRO A 42 11.95 -7.32 0.04
C PRO A 42 13.22 -6.84 0.73
N LYS A 43 14.03 -6.05 0.03
CA LYS A 43 15.17 -5.37 0.65
C LYS A 43 14.69 -4.55 1.85
N LEU A 44 15.47 -4.54 2.92
CA LEU A 44 15.11 -3.81 4.15
C LEU A 44 14.85 -2.33 3.88
N GLU A 45 15.61 -1.71 2.97
CA GLU A 45 15.38 -0.34 2.53
C GLU A 45 13.99 -0.13 1.91
N THR A 46 13.51 -1.10 1.13
CA THR A 46 12.16 -1.05 0.53
C THR A 46 11.09 -1.12 1.61
N ILE A 47 11.27 -1.99 2.61
CA ILE A 47 10.33 -2.12 3.73
C ILE A 47 10.32 -0.81 4.55
N LYS A 48 11.49 -0.21 4.79
CA LYS A 48 11.61 1.08 5.47
C LYS A 48 10.90 2.20 4.71
N LYS A 49 11.10 2.28 3.39
CA LYS A 49 10.40 3.26 2.53
C LYS A 49 8.89 3.06 2.54
N LEU A 50 8.43 1.81 2.49
CA LEU A 50 7.01 1.49 2.54
C LEU A 50 6.39 1.91 3.88
N HIS A 51 7.08 1.65 4.99
CA HIS A 51 6.65 2.05 6.33
C HIS A 51 6.60 3.57 6.47
N GLN A 52 7.63 4.28 6.01
CA GLN A 52 7.64 5.74 5.98
C GLN A 52 6.49 6.31 5.15
N GLN A 53 6.26 5.76 3.95
CA GLN A 53 5.14 6.18 3.10
C GLN A 53 3.79 5.98 3.80
N PHE A 54 3.62 4.87 4.52
CA PHE A 54 2.41 4.62 5.29
C PHE A 54 2.25 5.62 6.45
N MET A 55 3.32 5.98 7.14
CA MET A 55 3.30 7.01 8.19
C MET A 55 2.96 8.40 7.64
N GLU A 56 3.41 8.72 6.43
CA GLU A 56 3.16 10.03 5.79
C GLU A 56 1.77 10.12 5.15
N THR A 57 1.27 9.02 4.56
CA THR A 57 0.05 9.05 3.71
C THR A 57 -1.11 8.20 4.24
N GLY A 58 -0.88 7.33 5.21
CA GLY A 58 -1.83 6.31 5.64
C GLY A 58 -2.04 5.18 4.60
N SER A 59 -1.29 5.16 3.49
CA SER A 59 -1.49 4.21 2.39
C SER A 59 -0.24 3.37 2.12
N VAL A 60 -0.46 2.08 1.86
CA VAL A 60 0.58 1.12 1.43
C VAL A 60 0.63 0.94 -0.09
N THR A 61 -0.24 1.64 -0.81
CA THR A 61 -0.28 1.62 -2.27
C THR A 61 0.41 2.86 -2.80
N SER A 62 1.35 2.67 -3.73
CA SER A 62 1.80 3.73 -4.62
C SER A 62 0.76 3.90 -5.74
N GLY A 63 -0.50 4.12 -5.36
CA GLY A 63 -1.43 4.72 -6.28
C GLY A 63 -0.96 6.15 -6.42
N SER A 64 -0.55 6.54 -7.62
CA SER A 64 -0.42 7.95 -7.97
C SER A 64 -1.74 8.60 -7.57
N TYR A 65 -1.79 9.24 -6.41
CA TYR A 65 -2.69 10.36 -6.25
C TYR A 65 -2.08 11.38 -7.20
N SER A 66 -2.47 11.32 -8.47
CA SER A 66 -2.26 12.44 -9.34
C SER A 66 -3.05 13.57 -8.67
N PRO A 67 -2.42 14.66 -8.23
CA PRO A 67 -3.17 15.81 -7.72
C PRO A 67 -4.10 16.39 -8.79
N SER A 68 -4.05 15.90 -10.04
CA SER A 68 -5.05 16.17 -11.08
C SER A 68 -6.40 15.47 -10.86
N GLN A 69 -6.53 14.58 -9.88
CA GLN A 69 -7.82 14.03 -9.44
C GLN A 69 -8.17 14.57 -8.05
N SER A 70 -7.97 15.87 -7.82
CA SER A 70 -8.95 16.58 -7.00
C SER A 70 -10.30 16.31 -7.63
N ALA A 71 -11.12 15.45 -7.02
CA ALA A 71 -12.48 15.25 -7.46
C ALA A 71 -13.16 16.64 -7.46
N THR A 72 -13.27 17.24 -8.64
CA THR A 72 -13.91 18.53 -8.79
C THR A 72 -15.37 18.36 -8.40
N MET A 73 -16.03 19.38 -7.84
CA MET A 73 -17.46 19.28 -7.49
C MET A 73 -18.34 18.81 -8.67
N ALA A 74 -17.89 18.99 -9.92
CA ALA A 74 -18.54 18.50 -11.12
C ALA A 74 -18.55 16.96 -11.25
N GLN A 75 -17.57 16.24 -10.68
CA GLN A 75 -17.58 14.79 -10.62
C GLN A 75 -18.49 14.27 -9.50
N LEU A 76 -18.58 15.00 -8.38
CA LEU A 76 -19.49 14.66 -7.29
C LEU A 76 -20.97 14.89 -7.66
N SER A 77 -21.29 15.89 -8.49
CA SER A 77 -22.66 16.10 -8.99
C SER A 77 -23.14 14.98 -9.92
N SER A 78 -22.24 14.40 -10.73
CA SER A 78 -22.56 13.27 -11.60
C SER A 78 -22.91 11.99 -10.82
N VAL A 79 -22.22 11.75 -9.70
CA VAL A 79 -22.55 10.62 -8.79
C VAL A 79 -23.87 10.86 -8.06
N ARG A 80 -24.16 12.11 -7.68
CA ARG A 80 -25.42 12.46 -7.00
C ARG A 80 -26.64 12.23 -7.90
N SER A 81 -26.52 12.50 -9.20
CA SER A 81 -27.60 12.24 -10.17
C SER A 81 -27.92 10.76 -10.36
N PHE A 82 -27.00 9.86 -10.01
CA PHE A 82 -27.23 8.41 -10.08
C PHE A 82 -28.02 7.87 -8.88
N TYR A 83 -28.14 8.66 -7.80
CA TYR A 83 -28.78 8.28 -6.53
C TYR A 83 -30.01 9.13 -6.19
N GLU A 84 -30.55 9.92 -7.12
CA GLU A 84 -31.88 10.49 -6.95
C GLU A 84 -32.94 9.49 -7.45
N PRO A 85 -33.79 8.93 -6.56
CA PRO A 85 -34.99 8.23 -7.00
C PRO A 85 -35.92 9.28 -7.64
N ARG A 86 -36.21 9.10 -8.93
CA ARG A 86 -37.31 9.82 -9.59
C ARG A 86 -38.59 9.55 -8.80
N LEU A 87 -39.09 10.57 -8.09
CA LEU A 87 -40.49 10.68 -7.70
C LEU A 87 -41.30 11.19 -8.90
#